data_AF-A0A161MZG4-F1
#
_entry.id   AF-A0A161MZG4-F1
#
_cell.length_a   1.000
_cell.length_b   1.000
_cell.length_c   1.000
_cell.angle_alpha   90.00
_cell.angle_beta   90.00
_cell.angle_gamma   90.00
#
_symmetry.space_group_name_H-M   'P 1'
#
loop_
_entity.id
_entity.type
_entity.pdbx_description
1 polymer ?
#
loop_
_entity_poly.entity_id
_entity_poly.type
_entity_poly.pdbx_seq_one_letter_code
_entity_poly.pdbx_strand_id
1 'polypeptide(L)'
;NSIEEIRALRDAHAQFQASLSSAQADFEALAALDQQIKSFNVGPNPYTWFTMEALEDTWRNLQKIIKERDVELAKEAQRQEENDKLRKEFAKHANSFHHWLTETRTSMMEGSGSLEQQLEATKRKATEVRSRKSDLKKIEELGAILEEHLILDNRYTEHSTVGLAQQWDQLDQLGMRMQHNLEQQIQARNHSGVSEDALKEFSMMFKHFDKDKSGRLNQHEFKSCLRALGYDLPMVEEGQPDPEFQNILDIVDPNRDGYVSLQEYMAFMISKETRKCTIV
;
A
#
# COMPACT_ATOMS: atom_id res chain seq x y z
N ASN A 1 -22.05 -20.21 8.30
CA ASN A 1 -22.55 -19.38 9.42
C ASN A 1 -22.81 -17.97 8.93
N SER A 2 -24.01 -17.71 8.41
CA SER A 2 -24.42 -16.38 7.96
C SER A 2 -25.74 -15.94 8.59
N ILE A 3 -26.09 -14.65 8.44
CA ILE A 3 -27.40 -14.12 8.84
C ILE A 3 -28.53 -14.89 8.15
N GLU A 4 -28.35 -15.26 6.89
CA GLU A 4 -29.37 -15.99 6.14
C GLU A 4 -29.58 -17.42 6.69
N GLU A 5 -28.50 -18.11 7.05
CA GLU A 5 -28.58 -19.44 7.65
C GLU A 5 -29.26 -19.43 9.03
N ILE A 6 -28.91 -18.48 9.90
CA ILE A 6 -29.56 -18.40 11.22
C ILE A 6 -31.04 -18.00 11.11
N ARG A 7 -31.39 -17.18 10.13
CA ARG A 7 -32.78 -16.86 9.82
C ARG A 7 -33.55 -18.11 9.39
N ALA A 8 -32.98 -18.90 8.48
CA ALA A 8 -33.59 -20.15 8.03
C ALA A 8 -33.78 -21.15 9.20
N LEU A 9 -32.80 -21.25 10.11
CA LEU A 9 -32.93 -22.09 11.31
C LEU A 9 -34.05 -21.62 12.25
N ARG A 10 -34.21 -20.30 12.43
CA ARG A 10 -35.29 -19.73 13.24
C ARG A 10 -36.66 -19.96 12.60
N ASP A 11 -36.77 -19.79 11.29
CA ASP A 11 -38.01 -20.04 10.56
C ASP A 11 -38.41 -21.52 10.65
N ALA A 12 -37.45 -22.44 10.49
CA ALA A 12 -37.68 -23.87 10.67
C ALA A 12 -38.11 -24.21 12.12
N HIS A 13 -37.51 -23.56 13.11
CA HIS A 13 -37.90 -23.75 14.52
C HIS A 13 -39.32 -23.24 14.80
N ALA A 14 -39.68 -22.08 14.26
CA ALA A 14 -41.04 -21.53 14.38
C ALA A 14 -42.09 -22.43 13.71
N GLN A 15 -41.78 -23.00 12.54
CA GLN A 15 -42.65 -23.97 11.87
C GLN A 15 -42.83 -25.25 12.72
N PHE A 16 -41.76 -25.74 13.34
CA PHE A 16 -41.84 -26.86 14.27
C PHE A 16 -42.71 -26.52 15.49
N GLN A 17 -42.54 -25.35 16.10
CA GLN A 17 -43.39 -24.92 17.22
C GLN A 17 -44.87 -24.82 16.83
N ALA A 18 -45.16 -24.34 15.63
CA ALA A 18 -46.53 -24.25 15.12
C ALA A 18 -47.20 -25.63 14.97
N SER A 19 -46.44 -26.67 14.59
CA SER A 19 -46.97 -28.04 14.45
C SER A 19 -47.29 -28.71 15.79
N LEU A 20 -46.72 -28.21 16.90
CA LEU A 20 -46.98 -28.75 18.25
C LEU A 20 -48.42 -28.57 18.71
N SER A 21 -49.17 -27.64 18.13
CA SER A 21 -50.59 -27.44 18.45
C SER A 21 -51.42 -28.71 18.22
N SER A 22 -51.18 -29.40 17.10
CA SER A 22 -51.81 -30.70 16.80
C SER A 22 -51.36 -31.78 17.77
N ALA A 23 -50.04 -31.86 18.02
CA ALA A 23 -49.49 -32.86 18.93
C ALA A 23 -49.98 -32.67 20.39
N GLN A 24 -50.21 -31.43 20.81
CA GLN A 24 -50.77 -31.11 22.11
C GLN A 24 -52.23 -31.57 22.23
N ALA A 25 -53.03 -31.36 21.18
CA ALA A 25 -54.41 -31.85 21.15
C ALA A 25 -54.47 -33.39 21.24
N ASP A 26 -53.59 -34.09 20.52
CA ASP A 26 -53.48 -35.56 20.59
C ASP A 26 -53.05 -36.02 21.99
N PHE A 27 -52.09 -35.31 22.61
CA PHE A 27 -51.63 -35.59 23.97
C PHE A 27 -52.74 -35.42 25.01
N GLU A 28 -53.52 -34.34 24.92
CA GLU A 28 -54.67 -34.09 25.79
C GLU A 28 -55.78 -35.14 25.60
N ALA A 29 -56.03 -35.58 24.36
CA ALA A 29 -56.99 -36.63 24.07
C ALA A 29 -56.56 -37.98 24.68
N LEU A 30 -55.27 -38.33 24.60
CA LEU A 30 -54.73 -39.53 25.25
C LEU A 30 -54.88 -39.47 26.78
N ALA A 31 -54.62 -38.31 27.38
CA ALA A 31 -54.81 -38.10 28.82
C ALA A 31 -56.26 -38.34 29.25
N ALA A 32 -57.22 -37.84 28.47
CA ALA A 32 -58.65 -38.04 28.73
C ALA A 32 -59.07 -39.52 28.63
N LEU A 33 -58.56 -40.24 27.63
CA LEU A 33 -58.81 -41.69 27.47
C LEU A 33 -58.21 -42.49 28.63
N ASP A 34 -56.98 -42.16 29.06
CA ASP A 34 -56.34 -42.82 30.20
C ASP A 34 -57.13 -42.62 31.50
N GLN A 35 -57.65 -41.40 31.74
CA GLN A 35 -58.55 -41.12 32.87
C GLN A 35 -59.84 -41.94 32.80
N GLN A 36 -60.46 -42.06 31.62
CA GLN A 36 -61.64 -42.89 31.42
C GLN A 36 -61.34 -44.37 31.70
N ILE A 37 -60.23 -44.91 31.19
CA ILE A 37 -59.83 -46.30 31.44
C ILE A 37 -59.64 -46.56 32.94
N LYS A 38 -58.94 -45.66 33.63
CA LYS A 38 -58.73 -45.74 35.09
C LYS A 38 -60.04 -45.71 35.87
N SER A 39 -61.07 -44.99 35.39
CA SER A 39 -62.38 -44.94 36.06
C SER A 39 -63.12 -46.29 36.08
N PHE A 40 -62.83 -47.19 35.13
CA PHE A 40 -63.37 -48.55 35.12
C PHE A 40 -62.70 -49.49 36.13
N ASN A 41 -61.69 -49.01 36.85
CA ASN A 41 -60.97 -49.74 37.90
C ASN A 41 -60.35 -51.08 37.41
N VAL A 42 -59.96 -51.10 36.14
CA VAL A 42 -59.29 -52.22 35.48
C VAL A 42 -57.78 -52.24 35.80
N GLY A 43 -57.14 -53.39 35.63
CA GLY A 43 -55.68 -53.52 35.78
C GLY A 43 -54.88 -52.72 34.73
N PRO A 44 -53.54 -52.79 34.78
CA PRO A 44 -52.67 -52.06 33.85
C PRO A 44 -52.92 -52.46 32.39
N ASN A 45 -52.70 -51.51 31.47
CA ASN A 45 -52.96 -51.70 30.04
C ASN A 45 -52.06 -52.81 29.46
N PRO A 46 -52.62 -53.92 28.93
CA PRO A 46 -51.82 -55.02 28.40
C PRO A 46 -51.32 -54.80 26.97
N TYR A 47 -51.80 -53.75 26.28
CA TYR A 47 -51.53 -53.52 24.85
C TYR A 47 -50.37 -52.56 24.59
N THR A 48 -49.90 -51.83 25.60
CA THR A 48 -48.78 -50.89 25.47
C THR A 48 -47.99 -50.81 26.78
N TRP A 49 -46.69 -50.58 26.64
CA TRP A 49 -45.77 -50.33 27.76
C TRP A 49 -45.61 -48.84 28.07
N PHE A 50 -46.16 -47.95 27.24
CA PHE A 50 -46.16 -46.51 27.49
C PHE A 50 -47.22 -46.13 28.51
N THR A 51 -46.81 -45.48 29.60
CA THR A 51 -47.70 -44.90 30.60
C THR A 51 -47.94 -43.43 30.34
N MET A 52 -49.06 -42.90 30.80
CA MET A 52 -49.33 -41.46 30.72
C MET A 52 -48.26 -40.63 31.45
N GLU A 53 -47.72 -41.13 32.56
CA GLU A 53 -46.61 -40.51 33.31
C GLU A 53 -45.34 -40.37 32.45
N ALA A 54 -44.93 -41.44 31.74
CA ALA A 54 -43.78 -41.39 30.84
C ALA A 54 -44.01 -40.42 29.66
N LEU A 55 -45.24 -40.35 29.14
CA LEU A 55 -45.61 -39.39 28.10
C LEU A 55 -45.58 -37.95 28.63
N GLU A 56 -46.06 -37.70 29.84
CA GLU A 56 -45.97 -36.38 30.49
C GLU A 56 -44.53 -35.93 30.68
N ASP A 57 -43.64 -36.82 31.13
CA ASP A 57 -42.23 -36.51 31.32
C ASP A 57 -41.54 -36.18 29.98
N THR A 58 -41.82 -36.96 28.93
CA THR A 58 -41.28 -36.68 27.59
C THR A 58 -41.82 -35.36 27.03
N TRP A 59 -43.10 -35.05 27.23
CA TRP A 59 -43.71 -33.77 26.82
C TRP A 59 -43.09 -32.58 27.57
N ARG A 60 -42.89 -32.69 28.88
CA ARG A 60 -42.21 -31.68 29.70
C ARG A 60 -40.77 -31.47 29.25
N ASN A 61 -40.05 -32.55 28.95
CA ASN A 61 -38.68 -32.45 28.44
C ASN A 61 -38.63 -31.78 27.06
N LEU A 62 -39.55 -32.12 26.15
CA LEU A 62 -39.67 -31.46 24.85
C LEU A 62 -39.89 -29.95 25.01
N GLN A 63 -40.84 -29.54 25.85
CA GLN A 63 -41.11 -28.14 26.17
C GLN A 63 -39.88 -27.42 26.73
N LYS A 64 -39.07 -28.10 27.56
CA LYS A 64 -37.82 -27.56 28.09
C LYS A 64 -36.79 -27.34 26.96
N ILE A 65 -36.55 -28.36 26.13
CA ILE A 65 -35.56 -28.29 25.03
C ILE A 65 -35.94 -27.20 24.02
N ILE A 66 -37.23 -27.00 23.73
CA ILE A 66 -37.70 -25.92 22.86
C ILE A 66 -37.29 -24.55 23.41
N LYS A 67 -37.53 -24.30 24.70
CA LYS A 67 -37.15 -23.03 25.34
C LYS A 67 -35.64 -22.81 25.33
N GLU A 68 -34.87 -23.87 25.59
CA GLU A 68 -33.40 -23.80 25.50
C GLU A 68 -32.96 -23.46 24.08
N ARG A 69 -33.58 -24.09 23.07
CA ARG A 69 -33.29 -23.86 21.67
C ARG A 69 -33.64 -22.43 21.22
N ASP A 70 -34.76 -21.87 21.67
CA ASP A 70 -35.13 -20.48 21.41
C ASP A 70 -34.03 -19.51 21.89
N VAL A 71 -33.52 -19.72 23.10
CA VAL A 71 -32.46 -18.90 23.69
C VAL A 71 -31.16 -19.02 22.89
N GLU A 72 -30.77 -20.24 22.50
CA GLU A 72 -29.58 -20.46 21.68
C GLU A 72 -29.69 -19.79 20.30
N LEU A 73 -30.83 -19.95 19.63
CA LEU A 73 -31.07 -19.34 18.31
C LEU A 73 -31.08 -17.81 18.39
N ALA A 74 -31.63 -17.24 19.46
CA ALA A 74 -31.61 -15.79 19.69
C ALA A 74 -30.18 -15.26 19.90
N LYS A 75 -29.39 -15.94 20.74
CA LYS A 75 -27.97 -15.60 20.97
C LYS A 75 -27.16 -15.69 19.68
N GLU A 76 -27.36 -16.75 18.92
CA GLU A 76 -26.64 -16.93 17.65
C GLU A 76 -27.06 -15.88 16.61
N ALA A 77 -28.34 -15.53 16.54
CA ALA A 77 -28.81 -14.48 15.64
C ALA A 77 -28.17 -13.12 15.96
N GLN A 78 -28.13 -12.74 17.25
CA GLN A 78 -27.47 -11.53 17.69
C GLN A 78 -25.98 -11.55 17.32
N ARG A 79 -25.28 -12.67 17.57
CA ARG A 79 -23.88 -12.83 17.20
C ARG A 79 -23.66 -12.64 15.70
N GLN A 80 -24.51 -13.20 14.85
CA GLN A 80 -24.39 -13.05 13.40
C GLN A 80 -24.67 -11.61 12.94
N GLU A 81 -25.62 -10.91 13.54
CA GLU A 81 -25.89 -9.49 13.26
C GLU A 81 -24.71 -8.59 13.65
N GLU A 82 -24.12 -8.82 14.84
CA GLU A 82 -22.94 -8.10 15.31
C GLU A 82 -21.73 -8.37 14.40
N ASN A 83 -21.49 -9.62 14.03
CA ASN A 83 -20.42 -10.01 13.11
C ASN A 83 -20.59 -9.36 11.72
N ASP A 84 -21.81 -9.29 11.19
CA ASP A 84 -22.08 -8.62 9.92
C ASP A 84 -21.87 -7.11 9.99
N LYS A 85 -22.22 -6.49 11.12
CA LYS A 85 -21.93 -5.08 11.36
C LYS A 85 -20.42 -4.80 11.34
N LEU A 86 -19.63 -5.64 12.00
CA LEU A 86 -18.17 -5.55 11.98
C LEU A 86 -17.61 -5.70 10.56
N ARG A 87 -18.11 -6.67 9.78
CA ARG A 87 -17.73 -6.85 8.37
C ARG A 87 -17.98 -5.59 7.56
N LYS A 88 -19.17 -4.98 7.68
CA LYS A 88 -19.54 -3.75 6.97
C LYS A 88 -18.66 -2.57 7.39
N GLU A 89 -18.37 -2.43 8.68
CA GLU A 89 -17.53 -1.35 9.18
C GLU A 89 -16.09 -1.44 8.66
N PHE A 90 -15.47 -2.62 8.75
CA PHE A 90 -14.17 -2.87 8.17
C PHE A 90 -14.16 -2.58 6.67
N ALA A 91 -15.13 -3.13 5.93
CA ALA A 91 -15.21 -2.96 4.48
C ALA A 91 -15.35 -1.50 4.04
N LYS A 92 -16.16 -0.71 4.77
CA LYS A 92 -16.28 0.73 4.52
C LYS A 92 -14.92 1.44 4.63
N HIS A 93 -14.18 1.17 5.70
CA HIS A 93 -12.86 1.77 5.90
C HIS A 93 -11.82 1.26 4.88
N ALA A 94 -11.79 -0.04 4.65
CA ALA A 94 -10.89 -0.69 3.70
C ALA A 94 -11.08 -0.17 2.26
N ASN A 95 -12.32 -0.16 1.76
CA ASN A 95 -12.63 0.30 0.40
C ASN A 95 -12.32 1.79 0.22
N SER A 96 -12.67 2.62 1.21
CA SER A 96 -12.37 4.06 1.16
C SER A 96 -10.87 4.32 1.16
N PHE A 97 -10.10 3.59 1.98
CA PHE A 97 -8.65 3.75 2.06
C PHE A 97 -7.96 3.26 0.79
N HIS A 98 -8.39 2.12 0.25
CA HIS A 98 -7.87 1.60 -1.02
C HIS A 98 -8.09 2.57 -2.19
N HIS A 99 -9.28 3.16 -2.27
CA HIS A 99 -9.58 4.14 -3.30
C HIS A 99 -8.64 5.35 -3.19
N TRP A 100 -8.49 5.91 -1.99
CA TRP A 100 -7.56 7.01 -1.73
C TRP A 100 -6.10 6.65 -2.05
N LEU A 101 -5.64 5.44 -1.71
CA LEU A 101 -4.31 4.95 -2.05
C LEU A 101 -4.09 4.94 -3.57
N THR A 102 -5.08 4.44 -4.31
CA THR A 102 -5.02 4.33 -5.77
C THR A 102 -5.01 5.72 -6.43
N GLU A 103 -5.90 6.61 -6.02
CA GLU A 103 -5.95 7.99 -6.54
C GLU A 103 -4.67 8.77 -6.22
N THR A 104 -4.18 8.65 -4.99
CA THR A 104 -2.94 9.34 -4.56
C THR A 104 -1.75 8.83 -5.35
N ARG A 105 -1.66 7.52 -5.59
CA ARG A 105 -0.61 6.93 -6.42
C ARG A 105 -0.65 7.49 -7.84
N THR A 106 -1.83 7.52 -8.48
CA THR A 106 -1.98 8.07 -9.83
C THR A 106 -1.60 9.54 -9.88
N SER A 107 -2.10 10.35 -8.94
CA SER A 107 -1.79 11.78 -8.85
C SER A 107 -0.30 12.06 -8.66
N MET A 108 0.43 11.21 -7.92
CA MET A 108 1.88 11.36 -7.76
C MET A 108 2.66 11.05 -9.05
N MET A 109 2.12 10.21 -9.95
CA MET A 109 2.76 9.90 -11.22
C MET A 109 2.50 10.96 -12.30
N GLU A 110 1.41 11.71 -12.20
CA GLU A 110 1.00 12.76 -13.15
C GLU A 110 1.69 14.12 -12.90
N GLY A 111 3.01 14.11 -12.72
CA GLY A 111 3.80 15.33 -12.50
C GLY A 111 3.88 16.23 -13.73
N SER A 112 3.63 17.53 -13.55
CA SER A 112 3.87 18.57 -14.56
C SER A 112 4.53 19.80 -13.93
N GLY A 113 5.17 20.64 -14.76
CA GLY A 113 5.88 21.85 -14.29
C GLY A 113 7.38 21.63 -14.06
N SER A 114 8.03 22.62 -13.42
CA SER A 114 9.48 22.58 -13.17
C SER A 114 9.86 21.54 -12.11
N LEU A 115 11.13 21.16 -12.05
CA LEU A 115 11.63 20.19 -11.06
C LEU A 115 11.35 20.63 -9.62
N GLU A 116 11.44 21.93 -9.32
CA GLU A 116 11.13 22.50 -8.01
C GLU A 116 9.64 22.40 -7.67
N GLN A 117 8.77 22.66 -8.65
CA GLN A 117 7.32 22.54 -8.47
C GLN A 117 6.93 21.08 -8.24
N GLN A 118 7.51 20.16 -9.01
CA GLN A 118 7.31 18.72 -8.83
C GLN A 118 7.81 18.24 -7.46
N LEU A 119 8.97 18.73 -6.99
CA LEU A 119 9.51 18.38 -5.69
C LEU A 119 8.60 18.84 -4.55
N GLU A 120 8.14 20.09 -4.60
CA GLU A 120 7.23 20.63 -3.60
C GLU A 120 5.88 19.89 -3.58
N ALA A 121 5.32 19.59 -4.76
CA ALA A 121 4.10 18.79 -4.87
C ALA A 121 4.29 17.38 -4.27
N THR A 122 5.41 16.73 -4.57
CA THR A 122 5.74 15.39 -4.05
C THR A 122 5.93 15.42 -2.53
N LYS A 123 6.59 16.46 -1.98
CA LYS A 123 6.76 16.65 -0.52
C LYS A 123 5.41 16.81 0.20
N ARG A 124 4.50 17.60 -0.37
CA ARG A 124 3.14 17.76 0.15
C ARG A 124 2.39 16.44 0.15
N LYS A 125 2.39 15.72 -0.98
CA LYS A 125 1.73 14.42 -1.11
C LYS A 125 2.30 13.37 -0.16
N ALA A 126 3.63 13.30 0.01
CA ALA A 126 4.23 12.38 0.98
C ALA A 126 3.84 12.70 2.43
N THR A 127 3.71 13.99 2.77
CA THR A 127 3.22 14.40 4.10
C THR A 127 1.76 13.98 4.31
N GLU A 128 0.93 14.12 3.29
CA GLU A 128 -0.46 13.62 3.28
C GLU A 128 -0.51 12.08 3.46
N VAL A 129 0.35 11.35 2.75
CA VAL A 129 0.42 9.89 2.86
C VAL A 129 0.76 9.45 4.28
N ARG A 130 1.71 10.13 4.92
CA ARG A 130 2.10 9.85 6.31
C ARG A 130 1.02 10.19 7.32
N SER A 131 0.27 11.27 7.11
CA SER A 131 -0.80 11.67 8.03
C SER A 131 -1.95 10.64 8.03
N ARG A 132 -2.19 9.99 6.88
CA ARG A 132 -3.19 8.92 6.72
C ARG A 132 -2.81 7.59 7.38
N LYS A 133 -1.66 7.50 8.05
CA LYS A 133 -1.29 6.34 8.87
C LYS A 133 -2.30 6.04 9.98
N SER A 134 -3.00 7.05 10.50
CA SER A 134 -4.07 6.85 11.49
C SER A 134 -5.26 6.07 10.93
N ASP A 135 -5.59 6.26 9.66
CA ASP A 135 -6.67 5.53 9.00
C ASP A 135 -6.30 4.05 8.81
N LEU A 136 -5.04 3.78 8.44
CA LEU A 136 -4.51 2.42 8.39
C LEU A 136 -4.57 1.74 9.76
N LYS A 137 -4.17 2.44 10.83
CA LYS A 137 -4.25 1.92 12.19
C LYS A 137 -5.68 1.54 12.59
N LYS A 138 -6.68 2.34 12.20
CA LYS A 138 -8.09 1.99 12.43
C LYS A 138 -8.51 0.72 11.70
N ILE A 139 -8.01 0.51 10.47
CA ILE A 139 -8.27 -0.72 9.70
C ILE A 139 -7.60 -1.92 10.38
N GLU A 140 -6.38 -1.77 10.91
CA GLU A 140 -5.68 -2.80 11.68
C GLU A 140 -6.43 -3.18 12.96
N GLU A 141 -6.93 -2.19 13.71
CA GLU A 141 -7.74 -2.41 14.91
C GLU A 141 -9.04 -3.17 14.58
N LEU A 142 -9.77 -2.75 13.53
CA LEU A 142 -10.98 -3.46 13.08
C LEU A 142 -10.65 -4.88 12.58
N GLY A 143 -9.53 -5.05 11.87
CA GLY A 143 -9.05 -6.35 11.41
C GLY A 143 -8.76 -7.30 12.57
N ALA A 144 -8.11 -6.81 13.63
CA ALA A 144 -7.84 -7.60 14.82
C ALA A 144 -9.14 -8.05 15.53
N ILE A 145 -10.14 -7.17 15.61
CA ILE A 145 -11.47 -7.51 16.17
C ILE A 145 -12.15 -8.61 15.33
N LEU A 146 -12.06 -8.52 14.00
CA LEU A 146 -12.62 -9.57 13.11
C LEU A 146 -11.93 -10.92 13.35
N GLU A 147 -10.60 -10.94 13.47
CA GLU A 147 -9.83 -12.15 13.75
C GLU A 147 -10.16 -12.75 15.13
N GLU A 148 -10.31 -11.91 16.17
CA GLU A 148 -10.72 -12.34 17.50
C GLU A 148 -12.12 -12.99 17.49
N HIS A 149 -13.04 -12.46 16.68
CA HIS A 149 -14.37 -13.04 16.45
C HIS A 149 -14.37 -14.23 15.47
N LEU A 150 -13.19 -14.67 15.00
CA LEU A 150 -13.02 -15.75 14.01
C LEU A 150 -13.75 -15.47 12.69
N ILE A 151 -13.86 -14.20 12.32
CA ILE A 151 -14.44 -13.75 11.05
C ILE A 151 -13.31 -13.62 10.03
N LEU A 152 -13.15 -14.63 9.19
CA LEU A 152 -12.07 -14.69 8.20
C LEU A 152 -12.49 -14.21 6.81
N ASP A 153 -13.80 -14.18 6.54
CA ASP A 153 -14.37 -13.78 5.26
C ASP A 153 -15.13 -12.46 5.40
N ASN A 154 -15.02 -11.60 4.37
CA ASN A 154 -15.78 -10.38 4.29
C ASN A 154 -16.36 -10.18 2.89
N ARG A 155 -17.66 -10.45 2.73
CA ARG A 155 -18.38 -10.29 1.45
C ARG A 155 -18.47 -8.84 0.94
N TYR A 156 -18.11 -7.85 1.76
CA TYR A 156 -18.24 -6.43 1.43
C TYR A 156 -16.94 -5.77 0.96
N THR A 157 -15.81 -6.49 1.02
CA THR A 157 -14.52 -5.99 0.54
C THR A 157 -13.61 -7.15 0.16
N GLU A 158 -12.82 -6.96 -0.90
CA GLU A 158 -11.76 -7.89 -1.30
C GLU A 158 -10.41 -7.53 -0.66
N HIS A 159 -10.34 -6.43 0.10
CA HIS A 159 -9.12 -5.90 0.66
C HIS A 159 -8.87 -6.44 2.07
N SER A 160 -7.66 -6.94 2.32
CA SER A 160 -7.22 -7.36 3.64
C SER A 160 -6.39 -6.28 4.33
N THR A 161 -6.35 -6.32 5.67
CA THR A 161 -5.51 -5.43 6.49
C THR A 161 -4.05 -5.44 6.01
N VAL A 162 -3.48 -6.63 5.86
CA VAL A 162 -2.09 -6.81 5.41
C VAL A 162 -1.89 -6.25 4.00
N GLY A 163 -2.83 -6.49 3.09
CA GLY A 163 -2.76 -5.97 1.72
C GLY A 163 -2.78 -4.44 1.66
N LEU A 164 -3.63 -3.80 2.45
CA LEU A 164 -3.71 -2.33 2.53
C LEU A 164 -2.48 -1.72 3.19
N ALA A 165 -1.96 -2.34 4.26
CA ALA A 165 -0.72 -1.92 4.91
C ALA A 165 0.46 -1.97 3.92
N GLN A 166 0.57 -3.04 3.14
CA GLN A 166 1.60 -3.17 2.11
C GLN A 166 1.44 -2.13 1.00
N GLN A 167 0.22 -1.86 0.53
CA GLN A 167 -0.03 -0.83 -0.49
C GLN A 167 0.33 0.57 0.02
N TRP A 168 0.03 0.88 1.29
CA TRP A 168 0.41 2.15 1.91
C TRP A 168 1.93 2.30 2.05
N ASP A 169 2.63 1.26 2.52
CA ASP A 169 4.09 1.27 2.64
C ASP A 169 4.76 1.46 1.27
N GLN A 170 4.26 0.78 0.23
CA GLN A 170 4.72 0.98 -1.15
C GLN A 170 4.53 2.41 -1.64
N LEU A 171 3.43 3.07 -1.26
CA LEU A 171 3.14 4.45 -1.63
C LEU A 171 4.04 5.44 -0.89
N ASP A 172 4.28 5.26 0.42
CA ASP A 172 5.21 6.10 1.20
C ASP A 172 6.65 5.97 0.66
N GLN A 173 7.09 4.74 0.37
CA GLN A 173 8.39 4.48 -0.26
C GLN A 173 8.49 5.07 -1.67
N LEU A 174 7.41 5.06 -2.46
CA LEU A 174 7.37 5.74 -3.76
C LEU A 174 7.60 7.25 -3.58
N GLY A 175 6.90 7.87 -2.64
CA GLY A 175 7.07 9.30 -2.33
C GLY A 175 8.49 9.66 -1.91
N MET A 176 9.14 8.82 -1.11
CA MET A 176 10.54 9.00 -0.72
C MET A 176 11.50 8.91 -1.91
N ARG A 177 11.33 7.88 -2.77
CA ARG A 177 12.17 7.71 -3.96
C ARG A 177 12.00 8.86 -4.96
N MET A 178 10.77 9.32 -5.17
CA MET A 178 10.50 10.45 -6.06
C MET A 178 11.14 11.75 -5.55
N GLN A 179 11.01 12.05 -4.25
CA GLN A 179 11.66 13.22 -3.67
C GLN A 179 13.18 13.15 -3.83
N HIS A 180 13.79 12.01 -3.48
CA HIS A 180 15.22 11.83 -3.62
C HIS A 180 15.68 11.97 -5.07
N ASN A 181 14.95 11.39 -6.02
CA ASN A 181 15.29 11.49 -7.44
C ASN A 181 15.21 12.93 -7.96
N LEU A 182 14.17 13.68 -7.59
CA LEU A 182 14.01 15.09 -7.96
C LEU A 182 15.09 15.96 -7.32
N GLU A 183 15.43 15.74 -6.05
CA GLU A 183 16.52 16.44 -5.37
C GLU A 183 17.87 16.18 -6.04
N GLN A 184 18.17 14.94 -6.41
CA GLN A 184 19.38 14.61 -7.16
C GLN A 184 19.41 15.26 -8.54
N GLN A 185 18.30 15.31 -9.27
CA GLN A 185 18.23 16.02 -10.56
C GLN A 185 18.45 17.53 -10.42
N ILE A 186 17.83 18.16 -9.42
CA ILE A 186 18.02 19.59 -9.14
C ILE A 186 19.47 19.85 -8.73
N GLN A 187 20.04 19.01 -7.86
CA GLN A 187 21.42 19.14 -7.42
C GLN A 187 22.39 18.97 -8.60
N ALA A 188 22.17 17.99 -9.47
CA ALA A 188 22.99 17.79 -10.67
C ALA A 188 22.93 19.01 -11.60
N ARG A 189 21.74 19.59 -11.82
CA ARG A 189 21.55 20.82 -12.61
C ARG A 189 22.26 22.03 -11.98
N ASN A 190 22.25 22.13 -10.65
CA ASN A 190 22.89 23.23 -9.94
C ASN A 190 24.42 23.05 -9.83
N HIS A 191 24.91 21.81 -9.66
CA HIS A 191 26.34 21.48 -9.64
C HIS A 191 26.97 21.51 -11.03
N SER A 192 26.20 21.32 -12.11
CA SER A 192 26.73 21.57 -13.44
C SER A 192 27.12 23.03 -13.61
N GLY A 193 26.60 23.98 -12.81
CA GLY A 193 27.14 25.35 -12.61
C GLY A 193 27.29 26.21 -13.88
N VAL A 194 26.89 25.66 -15.02
CA VAL A 194 27.21 26.09 -16.37
C VAL A 194 25.89 26.07 -17.11
N SER A 195 25.52 27.20 -17.70
CA SER A 195 24.32 27.29 -18.52
C SER A 195 24.39 26.29 -19.68
N GLU A 196 23.23 25.85 -20.17
CA GLU A 196 23.17 24.95 -21.34
C GLU A 196 23.90 25.56 -22.57
N ASP A 197 23.92 26.89 -22.66
CA ASP A 197 24.67 27.64 -23.66
C ASP A 197 26.19 27.57 -23.44
N ALA A 198 26.67 27.68 -22.21
CA ALA A 198 28.10 27.54 -21.91
C ALA A 198 28.60 26.09 -22.13
N LEU A 199 27.79 25.07 -21.85
CA LEU A 199 28.11 23.68 -22.22
C LEU A 199 28.20 23.50 -23.75
N LYS A 200 27.30 24.17 -24.50
CA LYS A 200 27.36 24.18 -25.98
C LYS A 200 28.61 24.91 -26.48
N GLU A 201 28.96 26.05 -25.91
CA GLU A 201 30.18 26.78 -26.26
C GLU A 201 31.43 25.93 -26.02
N PHE A 202 31.55 25.27 -24.86
CA PHE A 202 32.67 24.37 -24.57
C PHE A 202 32.75 23.23 -25.59
N SER A 203 31.61 22.61 -25.93
CA SER A 203 31.57 21.55 -26.94
C SER A 203 31.92 22.05 -28.36
N MET A 204 31.46 23.26 -28.73
CA MET A 204 31.82 23.90 -30.01
C MET A 204 33.30 24.24 -30.07
N MET A 205 33.88 24.74 -28.97
CA MET A 205 35.30 25.06 -28.88
C MET A 205 36.15 23.79 -29.04
N PHE A 206 35.81 22.71 -28.33
CA PHE A 206 36.51 21.43 -28.46
C PHE A 206 36.52 20.93 -29.92
N LYS A 207 35.35 20.94 -30.58
CA LYS A 207 35.23 20.53 -31.99
C LYS A 207 35.97 21.43 -32.97
N HIS A 208 36.18 22.70 -32.64
CA HIS A 208 36.93 23.63 -33.48
C HIS A 208 38.43 23.30 -33.50
N PHE A 209 38.96 22.86 -32.35
CA PHE A 209 40.38 22.53 -32.20
C PHE A 209 40.71 21.06 -32.53
N ASP A 210 39.75 20.15 -32.42
CA ASP A 210 39.83 18.75 -32.88
C ASP A 210 39.73 18.67 -34.42
N LYS A 211 40.78 19.16 -35.12
CA LYS A 211 40.78 19.29 -36.59
C LYS A 211 40.75 17.94 -37.30
N ASP A 212 41.35 16.92 -36.70
CA ASP A 212 41.39 15.56 -37.23
C ASP A 212 40.16 14.72 -36.85
N LYS A 213 39.28 15.27 -36.00
CA LYS A 213 38.06 14.61 -35.49
C LYS A 213 38.38 13.29 -34.79
N SER A 214 39.56 13.21 -34.17
CA SER A 214 39.99 12.05 -33.40
C SER A 214 39.17 11.87 -32.13
N GLY A 215 38.41 12.90 -31.72
CA GLY A 215 37.63 12.93 -30.48
C GLY A 215 38.50 13.17 -29.24
N ARG A 216 39.77 13.55 -29.45
CA ARG A 216 40.75 13.86 -28.40
C ARG A 216 41.64 15.00 -28.88
N LEU A 217 42.03 15.90 -27.98
CA LEU A 217 42.98 16.97 -28.30
C LEU A 217 44.37 16.53 -27.90
N ASN A 218 45.34 16.64 -28.81
CA ASN A 218 46.75 16.50 -28.43
C ASN A 218 47.21 17.72 -27.61
N GLN A 219 48.38 17.64 -26.98
CA GLN A 219 48.89 18.72 -26.13
C GLN A 219 49.00 20.08 -26.85
N HIS A 220 49.34 20.10 -28.14
CA HIS A 220 49.42 21.34 -28.91
C HIS A 220 48.03 21.94 -29.18
N GLU A 221 47.05 21.11 -29.54
CA GLU A 221 45.67 21.53 -29.78
C GLU A 221 45.00 22.02 -28.50
N PHE A 222 45.19 21.29 -27.39
CA PHE A 222 44.69 21.68 -26.08
C PHE A 222 45.32 23.00 -25.60
N LYS A 223 46.63 23.18 -25.78
CA LYS A 223 47.32 24.45 -25.47
C LYS A 223 46.77 25.62 -26.28
N SER A 224 46.47 25.39 -27.57
CA SER A 224 45.87 26.41 -28.45
C SER A 224 44.44 26.75 -28.02
N CYS A 225 43.66 25.74 -27.62
CA CYS A 225 42.31 25.92 -27.08
C CYS A 225 42.30 26.76 -25.81
N LEU A 226 43.20 26.48 -24.85
CA LEU A 226 43.32 27.27 -23.61
C LEU A 226 43.67 28.74 -23.89
N ARG A 227 44.58 29.02 -24.83
CA ARG A 227 44.89 30.40 -25.22
C ARG A 227 43.68 31.12 -25.85
N ALA A 228 42.93 30.44 -26.70
CA ALA A 228 41.72 31.00 -27.32
C ALA A 228 40.60 31.28 -26.30
N LEU A 229 40.55 30.51 -25.21
CA LEU A 229 39.67 30.72 -24.06
C LEU A 229 40.16 31.82 -23.09
N GLY A 230 41.29 32.48 -23.41
CA GLY A 230 41.84 33.59 -22.64
C GLY A 230 42.73 33.20 -21.47
N TYR A 231 43.25 31.96 -21.44
CA TYR A 231 44.31 31.60 -20.49
C TYR A 231 45.64 32.20 -20.96
N ASP A 232 46.22 33.06 -20.12
CA ASP A 232 47.53 33.68 -20.36
C ASP A 232 48.64 32.66 -20.08
N LEU A 233 48.94 31.82 -21.08
CA LEU A 233 50.04 30.87 -21.05
C LEU A 233 51.28 31.52 -21.68
N PRO A 234 52.42 31.61 -20.96
CA PRO A 234 53.63 32.27 -21.46
C PRO A 234 54.07 31.70 -22.82
N MET A 235 54.63 32.55 -23.69
CA MET A 235 55.24 32.10 -24.94
C MET A 235 56.58 31.45 -24.64
N VAL A 236 56.60 30.12 -24.56
CA VAL A 236 57.81 29.32 -24.46
C VAL A 236 58.18 28.78 -25.85
N GLU A 237 59.46 28.74 -26.19
CA GLU A 237 59.98 28.19 -27.46
C GLU A 237 59.59 26.71 -27.63
N GLU A 238 59.36 26.27 -28.88
CA GLU A 238 59.04 24.87 -29.20
C GLU A 238 60.11 23.93 -28.64
N GLY A 239 59.70 23.08 -27.68
CA GLY A 239 60.57 22.08 -27.04
C GLY A 239 60.99 22.39 -25.60
N GLN A 240 60.65 23.55 -25.04
CA GLN A 240 60.85 23.84 -23.62
C GLN A 240 59.62 23.45 -22.78
N PRO A 241 59.80 22.86 -21.59
CA PRO A 241 58.70 22.51 -20.70
C PRO A 241 58.05 23.79 -20.18
N ASP A 242 56.76 23.94 -20.43
CA ASP A 242 55.92 25.01 -19.90
C ASP A 242 55.35 24.55 -18.54
N PRO A 243 55.89 25.03 -17.40
CA PRO A 243 55.53 24.49 -16.09
C PRO A 243 54.07 24.77 -15.73
N GLU A 244 53.50 25.88 -16.22
CA GLU A 244 52.10 26.22 -15.97
C GLU A 244 51.16 25.36 -16.79
N PHE A 245 51.49 25.13 -18.07
CA PHE A 245 50.74 24.20 -18.90
C PHE A 245 50.84 22.76 -18.39
N GLN A 246 52.01 22.35 -17.89
CA GLN A 246 52.20 21.01 -17.31
C GLN A 246 51.36 20.83 -16.04
N ASN A 247 51.28 21.83 -15.18
CA ASN A 247 50.39 21.80 -14.01
C ASN A 247 48.91 21.67 -14.39
N ILE A 248 48.50 22.25 -15.52
CA ILE A 248 47.14 22.09 -16.04
C ILE A 248 46.95 20.68 -16.60
N LEU A 249 47.91 20.17 -17.38
CA LEU A 249 47.86 18.79 -17.90
C LEU A 249 47.81 17.75 -16.77
N ASP A 250 48.56 17.93 -15.69
CA ASP A 250 48.54 17.01 -14.54
C ASP A 250 47.18 16.94 -13.85
N ILE A 251 46.33 17.97 -14.03
CA ILE A 251 44.95 18.01 -13.52
C ILE A 251 43.95 17.44 -14.55
N VAL A 252 44.21 17.64 -15.85
CA VAL A 252 43.26 17.35 -16.94
C VAL A 252 43.48 15.99 -17.60
N ASP A 253 44.70 15.45 -17.58
CA ASP A 253 45.11 14.13 -18.11
C ASP A 253 45.66 13.25 -16.98
N PRO A 254 44.80 12.72 -16.08
CA PRO A 254 45.25 11.90 -14.94
C PRO A 254 45.80 10.53 -15.36
N ASN A 255 45.32 10.03 -16.50
CA ASN A 255 45.75 8.81 -17.18
C ASN A 255 47.12 8.96 -17.86
N ARG A 256 47.60 10.19 -18.04
CA ARG A 256 48.87 10.53 -18.69
C ARG A 256 49.01 9.87 -20.05
N ASP A 257 47.91 9.80 -20.79
CA ASP A 257 47.92 9.20 -22.12
C ASP A 257 48.39 10.19 -23.19
N GLY A 258 48.62 11.45 -22.80
CA GLY A 258 49.14 12.52 -23.67
C GLY A 258 48.06 13.20 -24.49
N TYR A 259 46.80 12.81 -24.33
CA TYR A 259 45.64 13.34 -25.02
C TYR A 259 44.57 13.78 -24.01
N VAL A 260 43.80 14.81 -24.37
CA VAL A 260 42.67 15.27 -23.57
C VAL A 260 41.38 14.88 -24.27
N SER A 261 40.63 13.95 -23.69
CA SER A 261 39.32 13.56 -24.19
C SER A 261 38.27 14.65 -23.96
N LEU A 262 37.16 14.59 -24.69
CA LEU A 262 36.02 15.50 -24.47
C LEU A 262 35.53 15.47 -23.02
N GLN A 263 35.55 14.29 -22.37
CA GLN A 263 35.08 14.14 -21.00
C GLN A 263 36.00 14.85 -20.00
N GLU A 264 37.32 14.71 -20.16
CA GLU A 264 38.34 15.39 -19.35
C GLU A 264 38.32 16.90 -19.56
N TYR A 265 38.21 17.34 -20.82
CA TYR A 265 38.05 18.75 -21.17
C TYR A 265 36.80 19.37 -20.52
N MET A 266 35.64 18.72 -20.64
CA MET A 266 34.39 19.20 -20.06
C MET A 266 34.46 19.24 -18.53
N ALA A 267 35.03 18.22 -17.89
CA ALA A 267 35.21 18.19 -16.44
C ALA A 267 36.09 19.36 -15.97
N PHE A 268 37.18 19.65 -16.69
CA PHE A 268 38.05 20.79 -16.40
C PHE A 268 37.32 22.13 -16.55
N MET A 269 36.65 22.35 -17.69
CA MET A 269 35.92 23.60 -17.98
C MET A 269 34.80 23.83 -16.97
N ILE A 270 34.01 22.81 -16.66
CA ILE A 270 32.95 22.88 -15.63
C ILE A 270 33.56 23.20 -14.26
N SER A 271 34.66 22.55 -13.87
CA SER A 271 35.30 22.81 -12.58
C SER A 271 35.82 24.25 -12.45
N LYS A 272 36.28 24.85 -13.56
CA LYS A 272 36.82 26.21 -13.60
C LYS A 272 35.72 27.26 -13.62
N GLU A 273 34.68 27.04 -14.42
CA GLU A 273 33.52 27.95 -14.49
C GLU A 273 32.79 27.98 -13.15
N THR A 274 32.61 26.82 -12.52
CA THR A 274 32.01 26.70 -11.18
C THR A 274 32.84 27.43 -10.10
N ARG A 275 34.18 27.45 -10.22
CA ARG A 275 35.07 28.21 -9.32
C ARG A 275 35.05 29.73 -9.56
N LYS A 276 34.82 30.20 -10.80
CA LYS A 276 34.66 31.62 -11.09
C LYS A 276 33.39 32.20 -10.46
N CYS A 277 32.29 31.44 -10.46
CA CYS A 277 31.04 31.85 -9.82
C CYS A 277 31.10 31.92 -8.28
N THR A 278 32.09 31.30 -7.62
CA THR A 278 32.21 31.34 -6.15
C THR A 278 33.02 32.53 -5.61
N ILE A 279 33.62 33.35 -6.49
CA ILE A 279 34.51 34.46 -6.12
C ILE A 279 33.87 35.84 -6.40
N VAL A 280 32.59 35.89 -6.76
CA VAL A 280 31.81 37.13 -6.95
C VAL A 280 30.78 37.30 -5.84
#